data_AF-X0SXN8-F1
#
_entry.id   AF-X0SXN8-F1
#
_cell.length_a   1.000
_cell.length_b   1.000
_cell.length_c   1.000
_cell.angle_alpha   90.00
_cell.angle_beta   90.00
_cell.angle_gamma   90.00
#
_symmetry.space_group_name_H-M   'P 1'
#
loop_
_entity.id
_entity.type
_entity.pdbx_description
1 polymer ?
#
loop_
_entity_poly.entity_id
_entity_poly.type
_entity_poly.pdbx_seq_one_letter_code
_entity_poly.pdbx_strand_id
1 'polypeptide(L)'
;MSVEVLRVITACDAESRKHYPSTLFSAEEVFAGPCTAKTTIYCANIAAGFMAAQFVKYLRQLPVDADIQLNLLASELSVGDMG
;
A
#
# COMPACT_ATOMS: atom_id res chain seq x y z
N MET A 1 -0.24 21.46 0.98
CA MET A 1 -0.08 20.28 1.86
C MET A 1 0.34 19.11 0.99
N SER A 2 1.55 18.60 1.18
CA SER A 2 2.07 17.43 0.45
C SER A 2 1.47 16.18 1.09
N VAL A 3 0.80 15.33 0.31
CA VAL A 3 0.24 14.07 0.81
C VAL A 3 1.36 13.03 0.77
N GLU A 4 1.88 12.64 1.94
CA GLU A 4 2.94 11.63 2.09
C GLU A 4 2.35 10.34 2.69
N VAL A 5 1.29 9.84 2.08
CA VAL A 5 0.56 8.63 2.51
C VAL A 5 0.70 7.56 1.43
N LEU A 6 1.00 6.34 1.83
CA LEU A 6 1.07 5.17 0.95
C LEU A 6 0.24 4.01 1.50
N ARG A 7 -0.24 3.16 0.59
CA ARG A 7 -0.98 1.94 0.91
C ARG A 7 -0.42 0.78 0.09
N VAL A 8 -0.22 -0.37 0.70
CA VAL A 8 0.23 -1.61 0.07
C VAL A 8 -0.80 -2.70 0.32
N ILE A 9 -1.26 -3.33 -0.76
CA ILE A 9 -2.33 -4.32 -0.76
C ILE A 9 -1.76 -5.66 -1.25
N THR A 10 -1.85 -6.70 -0.41
CA THR A 10 -1.30 -8.04 -0.68
C THR A 10 -2.41 -9.03 -1.00
N ALA A 11 -2.68 -9.28 -2.27
CA ALA A 11 -3.67 -10.29 -2.69
C ALA A 11 -3.01 -11.68 -2.85
N CYS A 12 -2.94 -12.47 -1.77
CA CYS A 12 -2.22 -13.75 -1.76
C CYS A 12 -3.06 -14.99 -2.11
N ASP A 13 -4.38 -14.96 -1.95
CA ASP A 13 -5.28 -16.10 -2.10
C ASP A 13 -6.39 -15.82 -3.13
N ALA A 14 -7.28 -16.79 -3.35
CA ALA A 14 -8.31 -16.70 -4.38
C ALA A 14 -9.40 -15.66 -4.05
N GLU A 15 -9.69 -15.43 -2.77
CA GLU A 15 -10.68 -14.46 -2.30
C GLU A 15 -10.11 -13.05 -2.35
N SER A 16 -8.91 -12.83 -1.81
CA SER A 16 -8.25 -11.53 -1.86
C SER A 16 -7.97 -11.07 -3.29
N ARG A 17 -7.69 -11.98 -4.24
CA ARG A 17 -7.58 -11.64 -5.67
C ARG A 17 -8.90 -11.20 -6.31
N LYS A 18 -10.05 -11.69 -5.82
CA LYS A 18 -11.37 -11.22 -6.27
C LYS A 18 -11.75 -9.89 -5.64
N HIS A 19 -11.33 -9.67 -4.40
CA HIS A 19 -11.57 -8.41 -3.69
C HIS A 19 -10.69 -7.27 -4.20
N TYR A 20 -9.43 -7.55 -4.58
CA TYR A 20 -8.44 -6.55 -5.00
C TYR A 20 -8.95 -5.46 -5.96
N PRO A 21 -9.68 -5.77 -7.05
CA PRO A 21 -10.20 -4.74 -7.95
C PRO A 21 -11.13 -3.71 -7.29
N SER A 22 -11.86 -4.11 -6.24
CA SER A 22 -12.74 -3.19 -5.48
C SER A 22 -11.97 -2.21 -4.58
N THR A 23 -10.68 -2.46 -4.34
CA THR A 23 -9.83 -1.59 -3.52
C THR A 23 -9.20 -0.44 -4.33
N LEU A 24 -9.26 -0.52 -5.67
CA LEU A 24 -8.71 0.47 -6.58
C LEU A 24 -9.70 1.63 -6.72
N PHE A 25 -9.21 2.85 -6.50
CA PHE A 25 -9.96 4.07 -6.76
C PHE A 25 -9.86 4.46 -8.24
N SER A 26 -10.92 5.07 -8.74
CA SER A 26 -10.98 5.66 -10.07
C SER A 26 -10.06 6.88 -10.17
N ALA A 27 -9.67 7.23 -11.40
CA ALA A 27 -8.87 8.44 -11.65
C ALA A 27 -9.58 9.73 -11.20
N GLU A 28 -10.92 9.72 -11.14
CA GLU A 28 -11.76 10.85 -10.73
C GLU A 28 -11.69 11.09 -9.21
N GLU A 29 -11.36 10.05 -8.43
CA GLU A 29 -11.17 10.11 -6.97
C GLU A 29 -9.73 10.52 -6.59
N VAL A 30 -8.84 10.68 -7.58
CA VAL A 30 -7.45 11.07 -7.33
C VAL A 30 -7.38 12.53 -6.93
N PHE A 31 -6.78 12.79 -5.77
CA PHE A 31 -6.47 14.15 -5.34
C PHE A 31 -5.42 14.78 -6.28
N ALA A 32 -5.85 15.77 -7.08
CA ALA A 32 -4.97 16.53 -7.95
C ALA A 32 -4.13 17.55 -7.14
N GLY A 33 -3.03 17.06 -6.54
CA GLY A 33 -2.01 17.89 -5.90
C GLY A 33 -0.74 18.01 -6.75
N PRO A 34 0.11 19.03 -6.52
CA PRO A 34 1.43 19.05 -7.13
C PRO A 34 2.19 17.79 -6.71
N CYS A 35 2.52 16.94 -7.68
CA CYS A 35 3.40 15.80 -7.45
C CYS A 35 4.81 16.35 -7.18
N THR A 36 5.14 16.56 -5.91
CA THR A 36 6.52 16.88 -5.54
C THR A 36 7.37 15.65 -5.83
N ALA A 37 8.06 15.65 -6.97
CA ALA A 37 8.78 14.47 -7.50
C ALA A 37 9.68 13.79 -6.44
N LYS A 38 10.27 14.56 -5.54
CA LYS A 38 11.08 14.07 -4.42
C LYS A 38 10.28 13.21 -3.42
N THR A 39 9.09 13.67 -3.01
CA THR A 39 8.20 12.92 -2.11
C THR A 39 7.69 11.65 -2.80
N THR A 40 7.32 11.73 -4.09
CA THR A 40 6.86 10.56 -4.84
C THR A 40 7.91 9.46 -4.91
N ILE A 41 9.17 9.81 -5.21
CA ILE A 41 10.28 8.83 -5.25
C ILE A 41 10.51 8.22 -3.86
N TYR A 42 10.48 9.04 -2.81
CA TYR A 42 10.67 8.57 -1.44
C TYR A 42 9.56 7.59 -1.00
N CYS A 43 8.29 7.95 -1.21
CA CYS A 43 7.15 7.09 -0.89
C CYS A 43 7.20 5.78 -1.69
N ALA A 44 7.54 5.84 -2.98
CA ALA A 44 7.63 4.67 -3.85
C ALA A 44 8.67 3.65 -3.35
N ASN A 45 9.85 4.13 -2.93
CA ASN A 45 10.89 3.25 -2.38
C ASN A 45 10.47 2.57 -1.07
N ILE A 46 9.76 3.30 -0.20
CA ILE A 46 9.25 2.73 1.05
C ILE A 46 8.17 1.68 0.75
N ALA A 47 7.23 1.99 -0.14
CA ALA A 47 6.21 1.05 -0.59
C ALA A 47 6.83 -0.22 -1.18
N ALA A 48 7.87 -0.09 -2.02
CA ALA A 48 8.59 -1.23 -2.59
C ALA A 48 9.22 -2.12 -1.50
N GLY A 49 9.76 -1.52 -0.43
CA GLY A 49 10.26 -2.26 0.74
C GLY A 49 9.18 -3.09 1.43
N PHE A 50 7.99 -2.50 1.64
CA PHE A 50 6.84 -3.24 2.19
C PHE A 50 6.39 -4.36 1.26
N MET A 51 6.28 -4.11 -0.04
CA MET A 51 5.90 -5.12 -1.04
C MET A 51 6.87 -6.31 -1.02
N ALA A 52 8.18 -6.04 -0.98
CA ALA A 52 9.20 -7.09 -0.89
C ALA A 52 9.11 -7.88 0.42
N ALA A 53 8.84 -7.21 1.55
CA ALA A 53 8.67 -7.87 2.84
C ALA A 53 7.46 -8.83 2.84
N GLN A 54 6.32 -8.40 2.27
CA GLN A 54 5.14 -9.26 2.15
C GLN A 54 5.39 -10.44 1.21
N PHE A 55 6.10 -10.22 0.11
CA PHE A 55 6.48 -11.29 -0.80
C PHE A 55 7.39 -12.32 -0.12
N VAL A 56 8.37 -11.89 0.68
CA VAL A 56 9.23 -12.79 1.45
C VAL A 56 8.43 -13.56 2.52
N LYS A 57 7.48 -12.92 3.21
CA LYS A 57 6.57 -13.60 4.14
C LYS A 57 5.79 -14.72 3.42
N TYR A 58 5.22 -14.41 2.26
CA TYR A 58 4.51 -15.37 1.43
C TYR A 58 5.38 -16.59 1.04
N LEU A 59 6.59 -16.35 0.53
CA LEU A 59 7.53 -17.42 0.16
C LEU A 59 7.91 -18.32 1.34
N ARG A 60 7.88 -17.77 2.55
CA ARG A 60 8.19 -18.49 3.80
C ARG A 60 6.97 -19.14 4.44
N GLN A 61 5.80 -19.11 3.80
CA GLN A 61 4.52 -19.57 4.35
C GLN A 61 4.17 -18.91 5.70
N LEU A 62 4.59 -17.65 5.88
CA LEU A 62 4.20 -16.83 7.03
C LEU A 62 2.93 -16.03 6.70
N PRO A 63 2.14 -15.66 7.71
CA PRO A 63 1.04 -14.72 7.53
C PRO A 63 1.52 -13.42 6.88
N VAL A 64 0.84 -13.01 5.81
CA VAL A 64 1.06 -11.72 5.14
C VAL A 64 0.10 -10.68 5.70
N ASP A 65 0.55 -9.43 5.70
CA ASP A 65 -0.30 -8.29 6.03
C ASP A 65 -1.07 -7.89 4.76
N ALA A 66 -2.40 -7.93 4.84
CA ALA A 66 -3.26 -7.75 3.68
C ALA A 66 -3.35 -6.30 3.22
N ASP A 67 -3.54 -5.36 4.16
CA ASP A 67 -3.66 -3.93 3.89
C ASP A 67 -2.75 -3.14 4.83
N ILE A 68 -1.66 -2.59 4.29
CA ILE A 68 -0.74 -1.72 5.04
C ILE A 68 -0.99 -0.29 4.61
N GLN A 69 -1.25 0.59 5.56
CA GLN A 69 -1.30 2.04 5.35
C GLN A 69 -0.21 2.72 6.17
N LEU A 70 0.56 3.59 5.54
CA LEU A 70 1.58 4.38 6.19
C LEU A 70 1.40 5.86 5.87
N ASN A 71 1.18 6.65 6.91
CA ASN A 71 1.25 8.09 6.86
C ASN A 71 2.65 8.52 7.29
N LEU A 72 3.51 8.89 6.34
CA LEU A 72 4.89 9.27 6.60
C LEU A 72 4.98 10.59 7.38
N LEU A 73 4.06 11.52 7.11
CA LEU A 73 4.03 12.82 7.77
C LEU A 73 3.70 12.68 9.27
N ALA A 74 2.75 11.81 9.60
CA ALA A 74 2.37 11.51 10.99
C ALA A 74 3.23 10.41 11.63
N SER A 75 4.07 9.72 10.85
CA SER A 75 4.80 8.52 11.26
C SER A 75 3.87 7.42 11.84
N GLU A 76 2.71 7.23 11.22
CA GLU A 76 1.68 6.28 11.66
C GLU A 76 1.54 5.12 10.68
N LEU A 77 1.60 3.89 11.21
CA LEU A 77 1.41 2.65 10.46
C LEU A 77 0.13 1.96 10.95
N SER A 78 -0.76 1.64 10.03
CA SER A 78 -1.96 0.86 10.28
C SER A 78 -1.95 -0.40 9.43
N VAL A 79 -2.40 -1.52 10.01
CA VAL A 79 -2.54 -2.80 9.31
C VAL A 79 -3.98 -3.25 9.45
N GLY A 80 -4.63 -3.48 8.31
CA GLY A 80 -5.99 -4.00 8.22
C GLY A 80 -6.03 -5.38 7.58
N ASP A 81 -7.18 -6.04 7.75
CA ASP A 81 -7.51 -7.27 7.05
C ASP A 81 -8.13 -6.95 5.68
N MET A 82 -7.86 -7.78 4.66
CA MET A 82 -8.72 -7.85 3.48
C MET A 82 -9.83 -8.85 3.81
N GLY A 83 -11.02 -8.31 4.08
CA GLY A 83 -12.22 -9.10 4.36
C GLY A 83 -12.67 -9.98 3.21
#